data_AF-A0A521IMC3-F1
#
_entry.id   AF-A0A521IMC3-F1
#
_cell.length_a   1.000
_cell.length_b   1.000
_cell.length_c   1.000
_cell.angle_alpha   90.00
_cell.angle_beta   90.00
_cell.angle_gamma   90.00
#
_symmetry.space_group_name_H-M   'P 1'
#
loop_
_entity.id
_entity.type
_entity.pdbx_description
1 polymer ?
#
loop_
_entity_poly.entity_id
_entity_poly.type
_entity_poly.pdbx_seq_one_letter_code
_entity_poly.pdbx_strand_id
1 'polypeptide(L)'
;MITIRKLKSLKEDTRLRKATLLLKELSRLGEIDSSYVKDLLQIIKESRAGGDKRVVGLIDRIGGQEGRARAFSLEDLHYRLLDLLGGQTADWDFVDEETSLDIGQRVVCERYLVVDRIRSPFNLGSIFRLADSFGIKKIYIVEGGAEPTHQRTIKVGRGTVETVEYEVVSEDSLLAGLKKSELPLFALESGGVDITEFDFPLAGICVIGSEELGVSPAL
;
A
#
# COMPACT_ATOMS: atom_id res chain seq x y z
N MET A 1 19.36 3.69 19.33
CA MET A 1 19.23 5.18 19.33
C MET A 1 20.60 5.83 19.55
N ILE A 2 20.89 6.92 18.83
CA ILE A 2 22.09 7.76 19.07
C ILE A 2 21.97 8.48 20.42
N THR A 3 23.06 8.70 21.14
CA THR A 3 23.04 9.46 22.40
C THR A 3 22.83 10.96 22.14
N ILE A 4 22.15 11.65 23.06
CA ILE A 4 21.94 13.11 23.01
C ILE A 4 23.27 13.86 22.90
N ARG A 5 24.30 13.43 23.64
CA ARG A 5 25.65 14.02 23.57
C ARG A 5 26.25 13.93 22.16
N LYS A 6 26.12 12.79 21.49
CA LYS A 6 26.61 12.58 20.13
C LYS A 6 25.76 13.35 19.11
N LEU A 7 24.46 13.50 19.35
CA LEU A 7 23.57 14.31 18.51
C LEU A 7 23.98 15.79 18.56
N LYS A 8 24.23 16.33 19.76
CA LYS A 8 24.71 17.71 19.97
C LYS A 8 26.06 18.00 19.32
N SER A 9 26.92 17.01 19.09
CA SER A 9 28.22 17.22 18.42
C SER A 9 28.13 17.34 16.89
N LEU A 10 26.95 17.11 16.28
CA LEU A 10 26.77 17.20 14.83
C LEU A 10 26.57 18.65 14.37
N LYS A 11 26.89 18.93 13.09
CA LYS A 11 26.52 20.18 12.41
C LYS A 11 25.00 20.37 12.44
N GLU A 12 24.54 21.62 12.48
CA GLU A 12 23.12 21.97 12.69
C GLU A 12 22.17 21.24 11.72
N ASP A 13 22.39 21.33 10.41
CA ASP A 13 21.55 20.66 9.41
C ASP A 13 21.49 19.14 9.60
N THR A 14 22.65 18.53 9.85
CA THR A 14 22.74 17.07 10.09
C THR A 14 22.04 16.70 11.40
N ARG A 15 22.19 17.54 12.43
CA ARG A 15 21.56 17.37 13.73
C ARG A 15 20.04 17.42 13.61
N LEU A 16 19.51 18.41 12.89
CA LEU A 16 18.07 18.59 12.69
C LEU A 16 17.47 17.45 11.85
N ARG A 17 18.15 17.04 10.77
CA ARG A 17 17.74 15.85 9.99
C ARG A 17 17.72 14.59 10.85
N LYS A 18 18.76 14.35 11.64
CA LYS A 18 18.79 13.18 12.55
C LYS A 18 17.74 13.28 13.65
N ALA A 19 17.50 14.45 14.22
CA ALA A 19 16.45 14.67 15.21
C ALA A 19 15.07 14.36 14.62
N THR A 20 14.83 14.79 13.38
CA THR A 20 13.61 14.49 12.64
C THR A 20 13.39 12.99 12.48
N LEU A 21 14.43 12.23 12.08
CA LEU A 21 14.34 10.77 11.98
C LEU A 21 14.08 10.09 13.33
N LEU A 22 14.74 10.55 14.39
CA LEU A 22 14.56 10.01 15.74
C LEU A 22 13.13 10.20 16.26
N LEU A 23 12.45 11.29 15.91
CA LEU A 23 11.04 11.47 16.29
C LEU A 23 10.13 10.38 15.71
N LYS A 24 10.37 9.97 14.46
CA LYS A 24 9.62 8.88 13.80
C LYS A 24 9.94 7.52 14.40
N GLU A 25 11.20 7.29 14.78
CA GLU A 25 11.56 6.08 15.53
C GLU A 25 10.86 6.06 16.90
N LEU A 26 10.91 7.17 17.64
CA LEU A 26 10.32 7.29 18.97
C LEU A 26 8.79 7.19 18.96
N SER A 27 8.11 7.67 17.91
CA SER A 27 6.65 7.54 17.81
C SER A 27 6.17 6.09 17.64
N ARG A 28 7.07 5.17 17.28
CA ARG A 28 6.76 3.73 17.12
C ARG A 28 7.06 2.90 18.36
N LEU A 29 7.87 3.40 19.28
CA LEU A 29 8.22 2.67 20.49
C LEU A 29 7.05 2.69 21.49
N GLY A 30 6.67 1.52 22.01
CA GLY A 30 5.62 1.38 23.01
C GLY A 30 5.99 2.00 24.38
N GLU A 31 7.26 1.91 24.77
CA GLU A 31 7.81 2.61 25.94
C GLU A 31 8.88 3.61 25.48
N ILE A 32 8.69 4.87 25.90
CA ILE A 32 9.55 5.98 25.48
C ILE A 32 10.20 6.60 26.71
N ASP A 33 11.54 6.66 26.73
CA ASP A 33 12.26 7.41 27.76
C ASP A 33 11.91 8.90 27.68
N SER A 34 11.16 9.36 28.67
CA SER A 34 10.70 10.74 28.78
C SER A 34 11.86 11.75 28.91
N SER A 35 12.99 11.34 29.50
CA SER A 35 14.18 12.18 29.59
C SER A 35 14.81 12.39 28.22
N TYR A 36 14.93 11.30 27.45
CA TYR A 36 15.46 11.37 26.09
C TYR A 36 14.60 12.24 25.17
N VAL A 37 13.27 12.10 25.24
CA VAL A 37 12.35 12.93 24.46
C VAL A 37 12.53 14.40 24.80
N LYS A 38 12.56 14.76 26.09
CA LYS A 38 12.74 16.16 26.51
C LYS A 38 14.03 16.75 25.95
N ASP A 39 15.14 16.02 26.05
CA ASP A 39 16.43 16.46 25.50
C ASP A 39 16.39 16.63 23.97
N LEU A 40 15.72 15.73 23.27
CA LEU A 40 15.54 15.79 21.82
C LEU A 40 14.70 17.00 21.39
N LEU A 41 13.58 17.24 22.07
CA LEU A 41 12.71 18.39 21.82
C LEU A 41 13.46 19.71 22.08
N GLN A 42 14.29 19.76 23.13
CA GLN A 42 15.12 20.93 23.42
C GLN A 42 16.11 21.21 22.29
N ILE A 43 16.76 20.18 21.74
CA ILE A 43 17.66 20.32 20.57
C ILE A 43 16.91 20.90 19.35
N ILE A 44 15.68 20.45 19.12
CA ILE A 44 14.86 20.96 18.01
C ILE A 44 14.47 22.42 18.27
N LYS A 45 14.05 22.75 19.50
CA LYS A 45 13.68 24.11 19.91
C LYS A 45 14.85 25.11 19.80
N GLU A 46 16.07 24.65 20.03
CA GLU A 46 17.31 25.45 19.90
C GLU A 46 17.82 25.58 18.46
N SER A 47 17.29 24.80 17.51
CA SER A 47 17.68 24.87 16.09
C SER A 47 16.91 25.96 15.34
N ARG A 48 17.24 26.19 14.06
CA ARG A 48 16.42 27.05 13.18
C ARG A 48 14.93 26.70 13.14
N ALA A 49 14.55 25.46 13.42
CA ALA A 49 13.14 25.04 13.47
C ALA A 49 12.38 25.64 14.67
N GLY A 50 13.09 26.10 15.72
CA GLY A 50 12.50 26.78 16.87
C GLY A 50 11.87 28.13 16.56
N GLY A 51 12.16 28.72 15.39
CA GLY A 51 11.47 29.92 14.90
C GLY A 51 10.06 29.65 14.35
N ASP A 52 9.70 28.39 14.11
CA ASP A 52 8.41 28.01 13.58
C ASP A 52 7.36 27.83 14.68
N LYS A 53 6.29 28.65 14.64
CA LYS A 53 5.23 28.64 15.66
C LYS A 53 4.55 27.27 15.81
N ARG A 54 4.40 26.50 14.73
CA ARG A 54 3.76 25.17 14.79
C ARG A 54 4.70 24.15 15.43
N VAL A 55 6.00 24.21 15.12
CA VAL A 55 7.03 23.38 15.78
C VAL A 55 7.01 23.63 17.29
N VAL A 56 7.05 24.89 17.73
CA VAL A 56 7.02 25.23 19.16
C VAL A 56 5.73 24.74 19.82
N GLY A 57 4.57 24.96 19.20
CA GLY A 57 3.29 24.49 19.72
C GLY A 57 3.13 22.97 19.75
N LEU A 58 3.84 22.22 18.90
CA LEU A 58 3.92 20.76 18.97
C LEU A 58 4.84 20.31 20.13
N ILE A 59 6.02 20.92 20.24
CA ILE A 59 6.98 20.63 21.33
C ILE A 59 6.32 20.81 22.70
N ASP A 60 5.62 21.93 22.90
CA ASP A 60 4.99 22.24 24.18
C ASP A 60 3.84 21.25 24.52
N ARG A 61 3.13 20.74 23.50
CA ARG A 61 2.09 19.70 23.69
C ARG A 61 2.69 18.34 24.07
N ILE A 62 3.77 17.92 23.42
CA ILE A 62 4.41 16.61 23.66
C ILE A 62 4.86 16.47 25.12
N GLY A 63 5.33 17.56 25.73
CA GLY A 63 5.83 17.57 27.11
C GLY A 63 4.81 17.15 28.17
N GLY A 64 3.50 17.32 27.89
CA GLY A 64 2.40 16.98 28.82
C GLY A 64 1.64 15.70 28.46
N GLN A 65 2.02 15.00 27.37
CA GLN A 65 1.31 13.82 26.89
C GLN A 65 2.09 12.55 27.21
N GLU A 66 1.41 11.40 27.30
CA GLU A 66 2.01 10.08 27.47
C GLU A 66 1.34 9.05 26.54
N GLY A 67 1.97 7.87 26.42
CA GLY A 67 1.47 6.76 25.59
C GLY A 67 1.15 7.17 24.15
N ARG A 68 0.01 6.70 23.64
CA ARG A 68 -0.40 6.87 22.25
C ARG A 68 -0.57 8.34 21.84
N ALA A 69 -1.01 9.21 22.76
CA ALA A 69 -1.13 10.64 22.49
C ALA A 69 0.23 11.30 22.24
N ARG A 70 1.26 10.90 23.00
CA ARG A 70 2.64 11.36 22.77
C ARG A 70 3.17 10.87 21.43
N ALA A 71 2.90 9.62 21.07
CA ALA A 71 3.31 9.03 19.79
C ALA A 71 2.79 9.83 18.59
N PHE A 72 1.48 10.15 18.56
CA PHE A 72 0.89 10.97 17.50
C PHE A 72 1.54 12.36 17.41
N SER A 73 1.75 13.04 18.54
CA SER A 73 2.37 14.38 18.52
C SER A 73 3.84 14.37 18.11
N LEU A 74 4.59 13.30 18.41
CA LEU A 74 5.96 13.10 17.92
C LEU A 74 5.98 12.93 16.39
N GLU A 75 5.00 12.19 15.85
CA GLU A 75 4.82 12.00 14.41
C GLU A 75 4.42 13.29 13.69
N ASP A 76 3.48 14.07 14.25
CA ASP A 76 3.13 15.41 13.75
C ASP A 76 4.36 16.34 13.69
N LEU A 77 5.19 16.30 14.74
CA LEU A 77 6.43 17.08 14.79
C LEU A 77 7.44 16.61 13.75
N HIS A 78 7.57 15.30 13.53
CA HIS A 78 8.42 14.74 12.48
C HIS A 78 8.02 15.30 11.10
N TYR A 79 6.75 15.23 10.72
CA TYR A 79 6.29 15.69 9.42
C TYR A 79 6.44 17.19 9.25
N ARG A 80 6.19 17.98 10.30
CA ARG A 80 6.44 19.43 10.28
C ARG A 80 7.92 19.75 10.04
N LEU A 81 8.84 19.03 10.68
CA LEU A 81 10.27 19.25 10.49
C LEU A 81 10.74 18.81 9.11
N LEU A 82 10.17 17.73 8.56
CA LEU A 82 10.46 17.27 7.21
C LEU A 82 10.10 18.34 6.16
N ASP A 83 8.91 18.94 6.28
CA ASP A 83 8.44 20.07 5.46
C ASP A 83 9.44 21.25 5.50
N LEU A 84 9.86 21.66 6.71
CA LEU A 84 10.87 22.73 6.90
C LEU A 84 12.26 22.37 6.33
N LEU A 85 12.59 21.09 6.25
CA LEU A 85 13.86 20.60 5.69
C LEU A 85 13.79 20.44 4.15
N GLY A 86 12.66 20.77 3.53
CA GLY A 86 12.40 20.59 2.10
C GLY A 86 12.26 19.13 1.69
N GLY A 87 11.96 18.23 2.65
CA GLY A 87 11.63 16.85 2.36
C GLY A 87 10.17 16.76 1.91
N GLN A 88 9.90 15.99 0.86
CA GLN A 88 8.53 15.59 0.51
C GLN A 88 8.22 14.29 1.23
N THR A 89 7.02 14.19 1.80
CA THR A 89 6.49 12.91 2.27
C THR A 89 5.98 12.15 1.06
N ALA A 90 6.55 11.00 0.78
CA ALA A 90 6.09 10.11 -0.29
C ALA A 90 5.34 8.92 0.33
N ASP A 91 4.44 8.29 -0.45
CA ASP A 91 3.73 7.08 -0.01
C ASP A 91 4.69 5.92 0.34
N TRP A 92 5.97 6.00 -0.02
CA TRP A 92 7.01 5.03 0.34
C TRP A 92 7.62 5.29 1.72
N ASP A 93 7.30 6.41 2.38
CA ASP A 93 7.70 6.70 3.76
C ASP A 93 6.76 6.06 4.79
N PHE A 94 5.64 5.49 4.35
CA PHE A 94 4.84 4.56 5.15
C PHE A 94 5.65 3.26 5.30
N VAL A 95 6.02 2.95 6.54
CA VAL A 95 6.69 1.68 6.87
C VAL A 95 5.63 0.85 7.58
N ASP A 96 5.10 -0.14 6.87
CA ASP A 96 4.43 -1.27 7.52
C ASP A 96 5.53 -2.13 8.15
N GLU A 97 5.40 -2.45 9.44
CA GLU A 97 6.34 -3.34 10.15
C GLU A 97 6.33 -4.76 9.57
N GLU A 98 5.27 -5.12 8.84
CA GLU A 98 5.15 -6.32 8.04
C GLU A 98 5.11 -5.95 6.55
N THR A 99 6.19 -6.23 5.83
CA THR A 99 6.25 -6.07 4.37
C THR A 99 5.35 -7.06 3.61
N SER A 100 4.63 -7.93 4.33
CA SER A 100 3.66 -8.87 3.79
C SER A 100 2.26 -8.41 4.18
N LEU A 101 1.39 -8.29 3.18
CA LEU A 101 -0.05 -8.13 3.41
C LEU A 101 -0.56 -9.33 4.24
N ASP A 102 -1.34 -9.06 5.28
CA ASP A 102 -1.95 -10.10 6.11
C ASP A 102 -3.07 -10.81 5.34
N ILE A 103 -2.74 -11.98 4.78
CA ILE A 103 -3.66 -12.85 4.04
C ILE A 103 -4.89 -13.20 4.91
N GLY A 104 -4.73 -13.29 6.24
CA GLY A 104 -5.78 -13.68 7.18
C GLY A 104 -6.86 -12.62 7.43
N GLN A 105 -6.62 -11.35 7.06
CA GLN A 105 -7.60 -10.26 7.21
C GLN A 105 -8.48 -10.04 5.97
N ARG A 106 -8.22 -10.78 4.89
CA ARG A 106 -8.92 -10.58 3.64
C ARG A 106 -10.34 -11.16 3.67
N VAL A 107 -11.33 -10.33 3.37
CA VAL A 107 -12.70 -10.81 3.12
C VAL A 107 -12.75 -11.42 1.71
N VAL A 108 -12.80 -12.74 1.65
CA VAL A 108 -12.87 -13.48 0.38
C VAL A 108 -14.33 -13.79 0.03
N CYS A 109 -14.75 -13.39 -1.17
CA CYS A 109 -16.08 -13.64 -1.72
C CYS A 109 -16.00 -14.75 -2.79
N GLU A 110 -17.10 -15.44 -3.09
CA GLU A 110 -17.18 -16.44 -4.18
C GLU A 110 -17.19 -15.78 -5.58
N ARG A 111 -16.17 -14.97 -5.85
CA ARG A 111 -15.99 -14.19 -7.09
C ARG A 111 -14.66 -14.52 -7.70
N TYR A 112 -14.64 -14.72 -9.00
CA TYR A 112 -13.49 -15.18 -9.74
C TYR A 112 -13.25 -14.26 -10.94
N LEU A 113 -12.00 -14.09 -11.33
CA LEU A 113 -11.64 -13.37 -12.54
C LEU A 113 -10.99 -14.32 -13.54
N VAL A 114 -11.34 -14.15 -14.81
CA VAL A 114 -10.58 -14.67 -15.94
C VAL A 114 -9.90 -13.49 -16.61
N VAL A 115 -8.58 -13.53 -16.72
CA VAL A 115 -7.78 -12.54 -17.44
C VAL A 115 -7.35 -13.17 -18.76
N ASP A 116 -8.05 -12.81 -19.83
CA ASP A 116 -7.82 -13.33 -21.16
C ASP A 116 -6.81 -12.47 -21.92
N ARG A 117 -5.55 -12.93 -21.94
CA ARG A 117 -4.46 -12.37 -22.76
C ARG A 117 -4.26 -10.85 -22.62
N ILE A 118 -4.49 -10.30 -21.43
CA ILE A 118 -4.00 -8.95 -21.06
C ILE A 118 -2.48 -8.93 -21.22
N ARG A 119 -1.96 -8.06 -22.09
CA ARG A 119 -0.53 -8.06 -22.45
C ARG A 119 0.32 -7.14 -21.60
N SER A 120 -0.29 -6.13 -20.97
CA SER A 120 0.45 -5.16 -20.17
C SER A 120 0.73 -5.69 -18.74
N PRO A 121 2.00 -5.84 -18.33
CA PRO A 121 2.35 -6.17 -16.94
C PRO A 121 1.84 -5.12 -15.94
N PHE A 122 1.70 -3.87 -16.38
CA PHE A 122 1.13 -2.81 -15.55
C PHE A 122 -0.37 -3.03 -15.31
N ASN A 123 -1.12 -3.42 -16.34
CA ASN A 123 -2.55 -3.69 -16.21
C ASN A 123 -2.78 -4.94 -15.36
N LEU A 124 -2.01 -6.01 -15.59
CA LEU A 124 -2.08 -7.22 -14.78
C LEU A 124 -1.81 -6.92 -13.29
N GLY A 125 -0.75 -6.15 -12.98
CA GLY A 125 -0.46 -5.76 -11.60
C GLY A 125 -1.57 -4.91 -10.97
N SER A 126 -2.22 -4.06 -11.77
CA SER A 126 -3.37 -3.27 -11.32
C SER A 126 -4.60 -4.14 -11.06
N ILE A 127 -4.84 -5.15 -11.91
CA ILE A 127 -5.90 -6.15 -11.71
C ILE A 127 -5.70 -6.89 -10.40
N PHE A 128 -4.48 -7.33 -10.07
CA PHE A 128 -4.18 -7.96 -8.78
C PHE A 128 -4.56 -7.06 -7.59
N ARG A 129 -4.33 -5.74 -7.67
CA ARG A 129 -4.69 -4.81 -6.59
C ARG A 129 -6.19 -4.65 -6.43
N LEU A 130 -6.90 -4.55 -7.55
CA LEU A 130 -8.36 -4.48 -7.54
C LEU A 130 -8.94 -5.80 -7.03
N ALA A 131 -8.41 -6.93 -7.48
CA ALA A 131 -8.85 -8.25 -7.06
C ALA A 131 -8.73 -8.43 -5.54
N ASP A 132 -7.61 -7.99 -4.96
CA ASP A 132 -7.42 -7.97 -3.51
C ASP A 132 -8.52 -7.14 -2.81
N SER A 133 -8.70 -5.90 -3.25
CA SER A 133 -9.67 -4.93 -2.69
C SER A 133 -11.14 -5.39 -2.82
N PHE A 134 -11.49 -6.08 -3.91
CA PHE A 134 -12.85 -6.57 -4.15
C PHE A 134 -13.12 -7.97 -3.58
N GLY A 135 -12.15 -8.57 -2.89
CA GLY A 135 -12.31 -9.90 -2.30
C GLY A 135 -12.42 -11.03 -3.32
N ILE A 136 -11.84 -10.89 -4.52
CA ILE A 136 -11.79 -11.94 -5.54
C ILE A 136 -11.09 -13.19 -5.00
N LYS A 137 -11.77 -14.33 -5.00
CA LYS A 137 -11.22 -15.59 -4.51
C LYS A 137 -10.01 -16.05 -5.29
N LYS A 138 -10.12 -16.04 -6.62
CA LYS A 138 -9.06 -16.53 -7.50
C LYS A 138 -9.08 -15.88 -8.88
N ILE A 139 -7.89 -15.69 -9.45
CA ILE A 139 -7.69 -15.22 -10.83
C ILE A 139 -7.17 -16.37 -11.71
N TYR A 140 -7.86 -16.66 -12.81
CA TYR A 140 -7.39 -17.54 -13.87
C TYR A 140 -6.77 -16.68 -14.97
N ILE A 141 -5.50 -16.90 -15.29
CA ILE A 141 -4.77 -16.11 -16.27
C ILE A 141 -4.53 -16.98 -17.49
N VAL A 142 -5.11 -16.61 -18.62
CA VAL A 142 -4.94 -17.35 -19.88
C VAL A 142 -3.51 -17.15 -20.38
N GLU A 143 -2.87 -18.25 -20.77
CA GLU A 143 -1.53 -18.24 -21.39
C GLU A 143 -1.44 -17.28 -22.58
N GLY A 144 -0.24 -16.72 -22.80
CA GLY A 144 0.03 -15.77 -23.90
C GLY A 144 -0.21 -14.29 -23.55
N GLY A 145 -0.56 -13.98 -22.30
CA GLY A 145 -0.61 -12.63 -21.74
C GLY A 145 0.65 -12.22 -20.96
N ALA A 146 0.52 -11.21 -20.11
CA ALA A 146 1.55 -10.80 -19.17
C ALA A 146 1.74 -11.83 -18.05
N GLU A 147 2.97 -11.97 -17.58
CA GLU A 147 3.31 -12.91 -16.52
C GLU A 147 3.11 -12.28 -15.12
N PRO A 148 2.47 -12.99 -14.16
CA PRO A 148 2.38 -12.56 -12.75
C PRO A 148 3.74 -12.32 -12.10
N THR A 149 4.73 -13.14 -12.47
CA THR A 149 6.10 -13.10 -11.94
C THR A 149 6.96 -11.99 -12.52
N HIS A 150 6.46 -11.26 -13.52
CA HIS A 150 7.20 -10.16 -14.14
C HIS A 150 7.43 -9.02 -13.13
N GLN A 151 8.65 -8.49 -13.05
CA GLN A 151 9.04 -7.49 -12.04
C GLN A 151 8.13 -6.25 -12.04
N ARG A 152 7.66 -5.81 -13.21
CA ARG A 152 6.70 -4.70 -13.33
C ARG A 152 5.32 -5.06 -12.79
N THR A 153 4.84 -6.29 -12.99
CA THR A 153 3.58 -6.79 -12.43
C THR A 153 3.65 -6.78 -10.90
N ILE A 154 4.70 -7.37 -10.34
CA ILE A 154 4.94 -7.42 -8.88
C ILE A 154 5.00 -6.00 -8.29
N LYS A 155 5.80 -5.11 -8.90
CA LYS A 155 5.97 -3.74 -8.43
C LYS A 155 4.66 -2.95 -8.45
N VAL A 156 3.85 -3.11 -9.49
CA VAL A 156 2.55 -2.44 -9.62
C VAL A 156 1.50 -3.09 -8.72
N GLY A 157 1.59 -4.40 -8.51
CA GLY A 157 0.73 -5.21 -7.66
C GLY A 157 0.88 -4.91 -6.17
N ARG A 158 1.99 -4.32 -5.72
CA ARG A 158 2.16 -3.88 -4.32
C ARG A 158 1.92 -5.01 -3.30
N GLY A 159 2.45 -6.20 -3.58
CA GLY A 159 2.31 -7.38 -2.71
C GLY A 159 1.04 -8.20 -2.94
N THR A 160 0.03 -7.68 -3.65
CA THR A 160 -1.23 -8.41 -3.84
C THR A 160 -1.13 -9.60 -4.80
N VAL A 161 -0.04 -9.69 -5.57
CA VAL A 161 0.27 -10.88 -6.38
C VAL A 161 0.53 -12.10 -5.49
N GLU A 162 1.01 -11.89 -4.26
CA GLU A 162 1.30 -12.96 -3.30
C GLU A 162 0.07 -13.34 -2.47
N THR A 163 -0.91 -12.44 -2.32
CA THR A 163 -2.09 -12.67 -1.48
C THR A 163 -3.32 -13.15 -2.23
N VAL A 164 -3.48 -12.75 -3.49
CA VAL A 164 -4.60 -13.19 -4.32
C VAL A 164 -4.22 -14.50 -5.00
N GLU A 165 -5.00 -15.55 -4.74
CA GLU A 165 -4.80 -16.84 -5.40
C GLU A 165 -4.92 -16.67 -6.92
N TYR A 166 -3.98 -17.23 -7.66
CA TYR A 166 -4.04 -17.23 -9.12
C TYR A 166 -3.50 -18.53 -9.70
N GLU A 167 -3.89 -18.83 -10.93
CA GLU A 167 -3.27 -19.87 -11.74
C GLU A 167 -3.17 -19.42 -13.20
N VAL A 168 -2.06 -19.79 -13.85
CA VAL A 168 -1.89 -19.63 -15.29
C VAL A 168 -2.38 -20.91 -15.96
N VAL A 169 -3.30 -20.78 -16.92
CA VAL A 169 -4.01 -21.89 -17.54
C VAL A 169 -4.06 -21.75 -19.06
N SER A 170 -4.05 -22.88 -19.76
CA SER A 170 -4.36 -22.88 -21.20
C SER A 170 -5.85 -22.58 -21.44
N GLU A 171 -6.16 -22.02 -22.62
CA GLU A 171 -7.54 -21.71 -23.03
C GLU A 171 -8.43 -22.96 -22.98
N ASP A 172 -7.94 -24.11 -23.45
CA ASP A 172 -8.68 -25.38 -23.42
C ASP A 172 -9.01 -25.85 -22.00
N SER A 173 -8.05 -25.75 -21.07
CA SER A 173 -8.25 -26.12 -19.66
C SER A 173 -9.27 -25.21 -18.99
N LEU A 174 -9.16 -23.91 -19.25
CA LEU A 174 -10.11 -22.92 -18.76
C LEU A 174 -11.53 -23.21 -19.25
N LEU A 175 -11.72 -23.39 -20.56
CA LEU A 175 -13.03 -23.68 -21.15
C LEU A 175 -13.64 -24.97 -20.60
N ALA A 176 -12.83 -26.00 -20.38
CA ALA A 176 -13.28 -27.23 -19.75
C ALA A 176 -13.72 -27.02 -18.29
N GLY A 177 -13.06 -26.13 -17.55
CA GLY A 177 -13.45 -25.72 -16.20
C GLY A 177 -14.74 -24.91 -16.18
N LEU A 178 -14.84 -23.89 -17.04
CA LEU A 178 -16.03 -23.02 -17.15
C LEU A 178 -17.30 -23.82 -17.49
N LYS A 179 -17.22 -24.79 -18.40
CA LYS A 179 -18.35 -25.67 -18.76
C LYS A 179 -18.87 -26.53 -17.61
N LYS A 180 -18.06 -26.78 -16.58
CA LYS A 180 -18.43 -27.57 -15.40
C LYS A 180 -18.90 -26.67 -14.24
N SER A 181 -18.72 -25.37 -14.35
CA SER A 181 -19.10 -24.41 -13.33
C SER A 181 -20.60 -24.10 -13.41
N GLU A 182 -21.25 -24.01 -12.26
CA GLU A 182 -22.63 -23.51 -12.14
C GLU A 182 -22.68 -22.02 -11.79
N LEU A 183 -21.51 -21.36 -11.63
CA LEU A 183 -21.43 -19.95 -11.32
C LEU A 183 -21.83 -19.09 -12.53
N PRO A 184 -22.54 -17.96 -12.31
CA PRO A 184 -22.79 -16.98 -13.35
C PRO A 184 -21.49 -16.52 -14.01
N LEU A 185 -21.44 -16.56 -15.34
CA LEU A 185 -20.32 -16.10 -16.16
C LEU A 185 -20.74 -14.84 -16.90
N PHE A 186 -19.92 -13.80 -16.83
CA PHE A 186 -20.12 -12.56 -17.58
C PHE A 186 -18.77 -11.99 -18.01
N ALA A 187 -18.79 -11.13 -19.04
CA ALA A 187 -17.60 -10.53 -19.62
C ALA A 187 -17.71 -9.00 -19.61
N LEU A 188 -16.58 -8.32 -19.38
CA LEU A 188 -16.45 -6.90 -19.63
C LEU A 188 -16.05 -6.70 -21.08
N GLU A 189 -16.99 -6.24 -21.91
CA GLU A 189 -16.79 -6.05 -23.34
C GLU A 189 -17.51 -4.80 -23.84
N SER A 190 -16.91 -4.17 -24.85
CA SER A 190 -17.50 -3.07 -25.60
C SER A 190 -18.76 -3.52 -26.34
N GLY A 191 -19.82 -2.69 -26.28
CA GLY A 191 -21.11 -3.02 -26.89
C GLY A 191 -21.99 -3.97 -26.07
N GLY A 192 -21.57 -4.31 -24.84
CA GLY A 192 -22.41 -5.00 -23.86
C GLY A 192 -23.46 -4.09 -23.20
N VAL A 193 -24.10 -4.62 -22.15
CA VAL A 193 -25.01 -3.84 -21.28
C VAL A 193 -24.20 -2.78 -20.54
N ASP A 194 -24.75 -1.57 -20.40
CA ASP A 194 -24.11 -0.51 -19.61
C ASP A 194 -23.89 -1.00 -18.17
N ILE A 195 -22.71 -0.70 -17.62
CA ILE A 195 -22.32 -1.18 -16.30
C ILE A 195 -23.25 -0.70 -15.18
N THR A 196 -23.94 0.42 -15.38
CA THR A 196 -24.90 0.98 -14.41
C THR A 196 -26.26 0.29 -14.44
N GLU A 197 -26.54 -0.47 -15.49
CA GLU A 197 -27.78 -1.21 -15.69
C GLU A 197 -27.59 -2.73 -15.55
N PHE A 198 -26.34 -3.21 -15.53
CA PHE A 198 -26.05 -4.62 -15.39
C PHE A 198 -26.23 -5.12 -13.95
N ASP A 199 -27.09 -6.11 -13.77
CA ASP A 199 -27.33 -6.77 -12.47
C ASP A 199 -26.17 -7.70 -12.12
N PHE A 200 -25.21 -7.20 -11.35
CA PHE A 200 -24.05 -7.99 -10.92
C PHE A 200 -24.44 -9.11 -9.95
N PRO A 201 -24.03 -10.36 -10.23
CA PRO A 201 -24.29 -11.46 -9.32
C PRO A 201 -23.41 -11.36 -8.06
N LEU A 202 -23.93 -11.83 -6.93
CA LEU A 202 -23.17 -11.83 -5.67
C LEU A 202 -21.93 -12.73 -5.72
N ALA A 203 -22.03 -13.82 -6.49
CA ALA A 203 -21.00 -14.80 -6.78
C ALA A 203 -20.96 -15.07 -8.29
N GLY A 204 -19.78 -15.25 -8.86
CA GLY A 204 -19.66 -15.37 -10.32
C GLY A 204 -18.24 -15.30 -10.84
N ILE A 205 -18.11 -15.47 -12.14
CA ILE A 205 -16.85 -15.42 -12.89
C ILE A 205 -16.96 -14.23 -13.86
N CYS A 206 -16.05 -13.28 -13.73
CA CYS A 206 -15.95 -12.14 -14.65
C CYS A 206 -14.76 -12.34 -15.59
N VAL A 207 -14.98 -12.21 -16.90
CA VAL A 207 -13.93 -12.26 -17.93
C VAL A 207 -13.51 -10.85 -18.29
N ILE A 208 -12.20 -10.61 -18.31
CA ILE A 208 -11.57 -9.37 -18.77
C ILE A 208 -10.68 -9.73 -19.95
N GLY A 209 -11.01 -9.18 -21.12
CA GLY A 209 -10.33 -9.45 -22.38
C GLY A 209 -9.07 -8.63 -22.61
N SER A 210 -8.43 -8.88 -23.75
CA SER A 210 -7.27 -8.14 -24.23
C SER A 210 -7.59 -6.65 -24.42
N GLU A 211 -6.60 -5.79 -24.16
CA GLU A 211 -6.76 -4.34 -24.30
C GLU A 211 -7.10 -3.89 -25.73
N GLU A 212 -6.72 -4.68 -26.74
CA GLU A 212 -6.90 -4.37 -28.15
C GLU A 212 -8.01 -5.17 -28.81
N LEU A 213 -8.13 -6.46 -28.43
CA LEU A 213 -9.00 -7.41 -29.11
C LEU A 213 -10.26 -7.76 -28.32
N GLY A 214 -10.36 -7.34 -27.05
CA GLY A 214 -11.44 -7.76 -26.18
C GLY A 214 -11.34 -9.23 -25.78
N VAL A 215 -12.48 -9.83 -25.47
CA VAL A 215 -12.58 -11.22 -25.04
C VAL A 215 -12.49 -12.19 -26.23
N SER A 216 -11.81 -13.32 -26.03
CA SER A 216 -11.77 -14.44 -27.00
C SER A 216 -13.17 -14.78 -27.49
N PRO A 217 -13.39 -14.96 -28.80
CA PRO A 217 -14.64 -15.52 -29.31
C PRO A 217 -14.95 -16.94 -28.80
N ALA A 218 -13.97 -17.64 -28.23
CA ALA A 218 -14.16 -18.97 -27.65
C ALA A 218 -14.70 -18.95 -26.22
N LEU A 219 -14.62 -17.79 -25.53
CA LEU A 219 -15.11 -17.55 -24.17
C LEU A 219 -16.49 -16.90 -24.17
#